data_AF-A0A9E3R5K9-F1
#
_entry.id   AF-A0A9E3R5K9-F1
#
_cell.length_a   1.000
_cell.length_b   1.000
_cell.length_c   1.000
_cell.angle_alpha   90.00
_cell.angle_beta   90.00
_cell.angle_gamma   90.00
#
_symmetry.space_group_name_H-M   'P 1'
#
loop_
_entity.id
_entity.type
_entity.pdbx_description
1 polymer ?
#
loop_
_entity_poly.entity_id
_entity_poly.type
_entity_poly.pdbx_seq_one_letter_code
_entity_poly.pdbx_strand_id
1 'polypeptide(L)'
;MLAVLATVLLASTPAVDPDLLAAEQAYQAAHYRDVLPSLARALSRPLAPAQQLRAYELMAFIHAAFDDAPAATEAFRRALGVDAGYRLQPDASPKLVGLLSEAVKLGPLAPALTPPERPALPPAPPPAPIYQRWYFWTAVGVALAAGAAGTVYALGSRVPKGTLGTGTLQ
;
A
#
# COMPACT_ATOMS: atom_id res chain seq x y z
N MET A 1 18.92 32.29 14.41
CA MET A 1 18.64 31.80 13.05
C MET A 1 18.80 30.29 13.05
N LEU A 2 17.71 29.53 12.98
CA LEU A 2 17.71 28.07 12.95
C LEU A 2 17.00 27.64 11.66
N ALA A 3 17.76 27.05 10.75
CA ALA A 3 17.27 26.56 9.46
C ALA A 3 16.41 25.32 9.69
N VAL A 4 15.12 25.43 9.35
CA VAL A 4 14.20 24.30 9.30
C VAL A 4 14.57 23.46 8.07
N LEU A 5 15.14 22.28 8.33
CA LEU A 5 15.34 21.25 7.33
C LEU A 5 13.96 20.74 6.88
N ALA A 6 13.52 21.19 5.70
CA ALA A 6 12.37 20.63 5.01
C ALA A 6 12.77 19.25 4.47
N THR A 7 12.38 18.19 5.18
CA THR A 7 12.42 16.83 4.68
C THR A 7 11.39 16.71 3.54
N VAL A 8 11.84 16.91 2.31
CA VAL A 8 11.06 16.61 1.12
C VAL A 8 10.94 15.09 1.04
N LEU A 9 9.79 14.55 1.48
CA LEU A 9 9.36 13.23 1.06
C LEU A 9 9.19 13.30 -0.46
N LEU A 10 10.13 12.76 -1.23
CA LEU A 10 9.89 12.46 -2.64
C LEU A 10 8.78 11.40 -2.67
N ALA A 11 7.54 11.85 -2.84
CA ALA A 11 6.48 10.98 -3.30
C ALA A 11 6.92 10.45 -4.67
N SER A 12 7.32 9.18 -4.75
CA SER A 12 7.56 8.50 -6.01
C SER A 12 6.26 8.55 -6.80
N THR A 13 6.15 9.46 -7.77
CA THR A 13 5.05 9.44 -8.73
C THR A 13 5.14 8.11 -9.47
N PRO A 14 4.13 7.23 -9.38
CA PRO A 14 4.16 5.99 -10.13
C PRO A 14 4.30 6.35 -11.61
N ALA A 15 5.29 5.77 -12.27
CA ALA A 15 5.50 5.99 -13.70
C ALA A 15 4.18 5.70 -14.43
N VAL A 16 3.76 6.63 -15.29
CA VAL A 16 2.55 6.49 -16.10
C VAL A 16 2.80 5.38 -17.11
N ASP A 17 1.85 4.44 -17.23
CA ASP A 17 1.97 3.36 -18.22
C ASP A 17 2.03 3.96 -19.65
N PRO A 18 2.96 3.50 -20.50
CA PRO A 18 3.15 4.06 -21.84
C PRO A 18 1.92 3.87 -22.74
N ASP A 19 1.13 2.81 -22.56
CA ASP A 19 -0.08 2.57 -23.34
C ASP A 19 -1.23 3.49 -22.91
N LEU A 20 -1.30 3.85 -21.62
CA LEU A 20 -2.24 4.86 -21.12
C LEU A 20 -1.88 6.24 -21.68
N LEU A 21 -0.59 6.61 -21.65
CA LEU A 21 -0.12 7.86 -22.24
C LEU A 21 -0.44 7.91 -23.74
N ALA A 22 -0.21 6.81 -24.47
CA ALA A 22 -0.54 6.72 -25.89
C ALA A 22 -2.06 6.88 -26.15
N ALA A 23 -2.90 6.29 -25.29
CA ALA A 23 -4.35 6.47 -25.37
C ALA A 23 -4.77 7.94 -25.15
N GLU A 24 -4.18 8.63 -24.18
CA GLU A 24 -4.46 10.05 -23.93
C GLU A 24 -4.02 10.93 -25.11
N GLN A 25 -2.84 10.67 -25.67
CA GLN A 25 -2.36 11.37 -26.85
C GLN A 25 -3.27 11.14 -28.06
N ALA A 26 -3.70 9.88 -28.28
CA ALA A 26 -4.65 9.56 -29.33
C ALA A 26 -6.00 10.26 -29.13
N TYR A 27 -6.48 10.36 -27.88
CA TYR A 27 -7.70 11.10 -27.55
C TYR A 27 -7.56 12.59 -27.87
N GLN A 28 -6.45 13.22 -27.47
CA GLN A 28 -6.18 14.63 -27.76
C GLN A 28 -5.99 14.90 -29.26
N ALA A 29 -5.41 13.96 -29.99
CA ALA A 29 -5.28 14.02 -31.45
C ALA A 29 -6.58 13.71 -32.21
N ALA A 30 -7.70 13.49 -31.51
CA ALA A 30 -8.99 13.04 -32.06
C ALA A 30 -8.91 11.70 -32.83
N HIS A 31 -7.89 10.88 -32.55
CA HIS A 31 -7.71 9.53 -33.09
C HIS A 31 -8.48 8.51 -32.23
N TYR A 32 -9.79 8.68 -32.10
CA TYR A 32 -10.64 7.90 -31.20
C TYR A 32 -10.56 6.39 -31.43
N ARG A 33 -10.34 5.96 -32.67
CA ARG A 33 -10.15 4.55 -33.05
C ARG A 33 -8.96 3.86 -32.38
N ASP A 34 -7.92 4.63 -32.03
CA ASP A 34 -6.66 4.12 -31.49
C ASP A 34 -6.65 4.15 -29.95
N VAL A 35 -7.65 4.82 -29.35
CA VAL A 35 -7.79 4.97 -27.90
C VAL A 35 -8.18 3.66 -27.23
N LEU A 36 -9.28 3.02 -27.64
CA LEU A 36 -9.77 1.78 -27.01
C LEU A 36 -8.73 0.63 -27.06
N PRO A 37 -8.04 0.35 -28.18
CA PRO A 37 -7.01 -0.68 -28.21
C PRO A 37 -5.82 -0.38 -27.29
N SER A 38 -5.46 0.89 -27.12
CA SER A 38 -4.37 1.32 -26.24
C SER A 38 -4.78 1.23 -24.77
N LEU A 39 -6.01 1.63 -24.44
CA LEU A 39 -6.59 1.44 -23.10
C LEU A 39 -6.71 -0.04 -22.73
N ALA A 40 -7.12 -0.91 -23.65
CA ALA A 40 -7.22 -2.34 -23.40
C ALA A 40 -5.85 -2.96 -23.05
N ARG A 41 -4.78 -2.51 -23.73
CA ARG A 41 -3.40 -2.92 -23.42
C ARG A 41 -2.95 -2.39 -22.06
N ALA A 42 -3.21 -1.12 -21.75
CA ALA A 42 -2.89 -0.56 -20.44
C ALA A 42 -3.63 -1.30 -19.31
N LEU A 43 -4.93 -1.51 -19.46
CA LEU A 43 -5.79 -2.19 -18.49
C LEU A 43 -5.49 -3.69 -18.36
N SER A 44 -4.71 -4.29 -19.27
CA SER A 44 -4.24 -5.68 -19.16
C SER A 44 -3.13 -5.86 -18.12
N ARG A 45 -2.53 -4.77 -17.65
CA ARG A 45 -1.47 -4.75 -16.64
C ARG A 45 -2.01 -4.20 -15.31
N PRO A 46 -1.38 -4.54 -14.17
CA PRO A 46 -1.69 -3.88 -12.92
C PRO A 46 -1.25 -2.41 -12.97
N LEU A 47 -2.24 -1.53 -13.07
CA LEU A 47 -2.08 -0.07 -13.06
C LEU A 47 -2.37 0.46 -11.65
N ALA A 48 -1.77 1.59 -11.29
CA ALA A 48 -2.13 2.32 -10.08
C ALA A 48 -3.61 2.74 -10.13
N PRO A 49 -4.33 2.82 -8.99
CA PRO A 49 -5.76 3.16 -8.98
C PRO A 49 -6.09 4.45 -9.73
N ALA A 50 -5.26 5.49 -9.58
CA ALA A 50 -5.42 6.75 -10.29
C ALA A 50 -5.33 6.58 -11.82
N GLN A 51 -4.41 5.73 -12.29
CA GLN A 51 -4.24 5.43 -13.72
C GLN A 51 -5.40 4.57 -14.25
N GLN A 52 -5.90 3.62 -13.44
CA GLN A 52 -7.08 2.81 -13.79
C GLN A 52 -8.34 3.67 -13.89
N LEU A 53 -8.57 4.56 -12.91
CA LEU A 53 -9.68 5.49 -12.92
C LEU A 53 -9.67 6.34 -14.20
N ARG A 54 -8.50 6.89 -14.53
CA ARG A 54 -8.30 7.67 -15.75
C ARG A 54 -8.56 6.87 -17.02
N ALA A 55 -8.13 5.61 -17.06
CA ALA A 55 -8.37 4.72 -18.19
C ALA A 55 -9.86 4.44 -18.40
N TYR A 56 -10.60 4.13 -17.33
CA TYR A 56 -12.06 3.91 -17.40
C TYR A 56 -12.84 5.19 -17.74
N GLU A 57 -12.38 6.34 -17.26
CA GLU A 57 -12.93 7.64 -17.63
C GLU A 57 -12.79 7.90 -19.14
N LEU A 58 -11.58 7.75 -19.69
CA LEU A 58 -11.39 7.90 -21.15
C LEU A 58 -12.25 6.90 -21.93
N MET A 59 -12.34 5.65 -21.46
CA MET A 59 -13.18 4.63 -22.10
C MET A 59 -14.65 5.05 -22.14
N ALA A 60 -15.17 5.56 -21.02
CA ALA A 60 -16.54 6.07 -20.95
C ALA A 60 -16.77 7.25 -21.90
N PHE A 61 -15.81 8.18 -21.99
CA PHE A 61 -15.92 9.34 -22.89
C PHE A 61 -15.92 8.92 -24.36
N ILE A 62 -15.06 7.97 -24.73
CA ILE A 62 -15.01 7.44 -26.09
C ILE A 62 -16.32 6.74 -26.45
N HIS A 63 -16.83 5.85 -25.60
CA HIS A 63 -18.11 5.19 -25.86
C HIS A 63 -19.27 6.18 -25.93
N ALA A 64 -19.28 7.20 -25.07
CA ALA A 64 -20.29 8.26 -25.14
C ALA A 64 -20.20 9.10 -26.43
N ALA A 65 -18.99 9.32 -26.95
CA ALA A 65 -18.76 9.98 -28.24
C ALA A 65 -19.23 9.14 -29.43
N PHE A 66 -19.17 7.82 -29.33
CA PHE A 66 -19.68 6.87 -30.33
C PHE A 66 -21.16 6.49 -30.14
N ASP A 67 -21.91 7.20 -29.28
CA ASP A 67 -23.31 6.89 -28.95
C ASP A 67 -23.55 5.49 -28.34
N ASP A 68 -22.51 4.86 -27.82
CA ASP A 68 -22.56 3.58 -27.12
C ASP A 68 -22.83 3.80 -25.62
N ALA A 69 -24.08 4.17 -25.31
CA ALA A 69 -24.54 4.36 -23.94
C ALA A 69 -24.28 3.15 -23.02
N PRO A 70 -24.58 1.88 -23.40
CA PRO A 70 -24.37 0.76 -22.49
C PRO A 70 -22.88 0.56 -22.15
N ALA A 71 -21.98 0.63 -23.13
CA ALA A 71 -20.55 0.51 -22.86
C ALA A 71 -20.00 1.68 -22.06
N ALA A 72 -20.48 2.91 -22.31
CA ALA A 72 -20.11 4.08 -21.52
C ALA A 72 -20.55 3.97 -20.06
N THR A 73 -21.79 3.52 -19.82
CA THR A 73 -22.31 3.28 -18.47
C THR A 73 -21.51 2.18 -17.77
N GLU A 74 -21.18 1.09 -18.45
CA GLU A 74 -20.33 0.04 -17.88
C GLU A 74 -18.93 0.56 -17.51
N ALA A 75 -18.32 1.37 -18.37
CA ALA A 75 -17.03 2.00 -18.10
C ALA A 75 -17.09 2.90 -16.85
N PHE A 76 -18.15 3.70 -16.70
CA PHE A 76 -18.38 4.49 -15.49
C PHE A 76 -18.61 3.62 -14.25
N ARG A 77 -19.32 2.49 -14.36
CA ARG A 77 -19.50 1.56 -13.23
C ARG A 77 -18.15 0.98 -12.78
N ARG A 78 -17.25 0.68 -13.71
CA ARG A 78 -15.88 0.24 -13.40
C ARG A 78 -15.05 1.37 -12.76
N ALA A 79 -15.19 2.60 -13.24
CA ALA A 79 -14.58 3.78 -12.61
C ALA A 79 -15.05 3.96 -11.16
N LEU A 80 -16.35 3.84 -10.90
CA LEU A 80 -16.94 3.87 -9.55
C LEU A 80 -16.49 2.70 -8.66
N GLY A 81 -16.10 1.57 -9.27
CA GLY A 81 -15.49 0.44 -8.57
C GLY A 81 -14.04 0.69 -8.15
N VAL A 82 -13.31 1.56 -8.84
CA VAL A 82 -11.97 2.03 -8.44
C VAL A 82 -12.09 3.13 -7.38
N ASP A 83 -12.95 4.13 -7.64
CA ASP A 83 -13.22 5.24 -6.73
C ASP A 83 -14.72 5.53 -6.63
N ALA A 84 -15.31 5.18 -5.48
CA ALA A 84 -16.73 5.41 -5.20
C ALA A 84 -17.09 6.91 -5.10
N GLY A 85 -16.09 7.77 -4.88
CA GLY A 85 -16.22 9.22 -4.83
C GLY A 85 -16.14 9.91 -6.19
N TYR A 86 -15.92 9.16 -7.29
CA TYR A 86 -15.73 9.74 -8.61
C TYR A 86 -16.88 10.67 -9.01
N ARG A 87 -16.50 11.84 -9.54
CA ARG A 87 -17.40 12.86 -10.07
C ARG A 87 -16.83 13.40 -11.36
N LEU A 88 -17.71 13.64 -12.33
CA LEU A 88 -17.35 14.37 -13.54
C LEU A 88 -16.99 15.81 -13.19
N GLN A 89 -16.15 16.41 -14.04
CA GLN A 89 -15.86 17.83 -13.98
C GLN A 89 -17.15 18.65 -14.19
N PRO A 90 -17.27 19.84 -13.57
CA PRO A 90 -18.48 20.64 -13.62
C PRO A 90 -18.84 21.16 -15.02
N ASP A 91 -17.88 21.18 -15.94
CA ASP A 91 -18.03 21.53 -17.35
C ASP A 91 -18.33 20.34 -18.27
N ALA A 92 -18.48 19.13 -17.70
CA ALA A 92 -18.77 17.93 -18.47
C ALA A 92 -20.13 18.02 -19.17
N SER A 93 -20.22 17.41 -20.36
CA SER A 93 -21.45 17.38 -21.15
C SER A 93 -22.62 16.77 -20.36
N PRO A 94 -23.84 17.35 -20.44
CA PRO A 94 -25.03 16.81 -19.78
C PRO A 94 -25.30 15.33 -20.08
N LYS A 95 -24.88 14.86 -21.26
CA LYS A 95 -24.97 13.45 -21.66
C LYS A 95 -24.12 12.54 -20.76
N LEU A 96 -22.87 12.94 -20.47
CA LEU A 96 -21.98 12.20 -19.57
C LEU A 96 -22.53 12.16 -18.16
N VAL A 97 -23.11 13.27 -17.69
CA VAL A 97 -23.77 13.33 -16.37
C VAL A 97 -24.93 12.32 -16.29
N GLY A 98 -25.73 12.22 -17.35
CA GLY A 98 -26.79 11.21 -17.47
C GLY A 98 -26.25 9.79 -17.34
N LEU A 99 -25.23 9.44 -18.13
CA LEU A 99 -24.61 8.11 -18.14
C LEU A 99 -23.95 7.76 -16.79
N LEU A 100 -23.26 8.70 -16.14
CA LEU A 100 -22.71 8.48 -14.81
C LEU A 100 -23.83 8.29 -13.77
N SER A 101 -24.91 9.07 -13.85
CA SER A 101 -26.05 8.91 -12.93
C SER A 101 -26.71 7.54 -13.05
N GLU A 102 -26.76 7.00 -14.27
CA GLU A 102 -27.24 5.64 -14.54
C GLU A 102 -26.28 4.60 -13.99
N ALA A 103 -24.98 4.79 -14.18
CA ALA A 103 -23.94 3.92 -13.59
C ALA A 103 -24.04 3.87 -12.06
N VAL A 104 -24.26 5.01 -11.40
CA VAL A 104 -24.47 5.07 -9.93
C VAL A 104 -25.70 4.27 -9.51
N LYS A 105 -26.81 4.37 -10.24
CA LYS A 105 -28.04 3.60 -9.96
C LYS A 105 -27.82 2.08 -10.10
N LEU A 106 -27.04 1.67 -11.10
CA LEU A 106 -26.70 0.26 -11.35
C LEU A 106 -25.63 -0.29 -10.41
N GLY A 107 -24.98 0.58 -9.63
CA GLY A 107 -23.93 0.23 -8.68
C GLY A 107 -22.56 -0.05 -9.31
N PRO A 108 -21.49 0.02 -8.50
CA PRO A 108 -20.12 -0.14 -8.96
C PRO A 108 -19.87 -1.55 -9.48
N LEU A 109 -19.07 -1.65 -10.54
CA LEU A 109 -18.57 -2.91 -11.06
C LEU A 109 -17.11 -3.06 -10.64
N ALA A 110 -16.71 -4.26 -10.21
CA ALA A 110 -15.32 -4.52 -9.88
C ALA A 110 -14.42 -4.18 -11.09
N PRO A 111 -13.32 -3.42 -10.89
CA PRO A 111 -12.36 -3.19 -11.95
C PRO A 111 -11.77 -4.53 -12.41
N ALA A 112 -11.54 -4.68 -13.71
CA ALA A 112 -11.09 -5.95 -14.27
C ALA A 112 -9.76 -6.46 -13.70
N LEU A 113 -8.92 -5.57 -13.13
CA LEU A 113 -7.56 -5.91 -12.65
C LEU A 113 -7.10 -5.13 -11.41
N THR A 114 -7.98 -4.79 -10.47
CA THR A 114 -7.50 -4.38 -9.14
C THR A 114 -7.18 -5.61 -8.29
N PRO A 115 -5.91 -5.87 -7.89
CA PRO A 115 -5.68 -6.37 -6.55
C PRO A 115 -6.45 -5.44 -5.61
N PRO A 116 -7.22 -5.96 -4.65
CA PRO A 116 -7.95 -5.09 -3.73
C PRO A 116 -6.92 -4.15 -3.12
N GLU A 117 -7.05 -2.85 -3.40
CA GLU A 117 -6.45 -1.82 -2.56
C GLU A 117 -7.21 -1.95 -1.24
N ARG A 118 -6.77 -2.95 -0.46
CA ARG A 118 -7.14 -3.14 0.92
C ARG A 118 -6.99 -1.74 1.50
N PRO A 119 -8.05 -1.14 2.08
CA PRO A 119 -7.93 0.17 2.73
C PRO A 119 -6.63 0.13 3.48
N ALA A 120 -5.71 1.06 3.20
CA ALA A 120 -4.43 1.08 3.88
C ALA A 120 -4.77 1.08 5.36
N LEU A 121 -4.67 -0.09 5.99
CA LEU A 121 -4.92 -0.24 7.40
C LEU A 121 -4.03 0.85 8.00
N PRO A 122 -4.56 1.71 8.90
CA PRO A 122 -3.68 2.63 9.62
C PRO A 122 -2.44 1.82 10.01
N PRO A 123 -1.21 2.29 9.67
CA PRO A 123 -0.01 1.47 9.77
C PRO A 123 -0.09 0.75 11.10
N ALA A 124 -0.17 -0.59 11.04
CA ALA A 124 -0.54 -1.39 12.21
C ALA A 124 0.27 -0.84 13.38
N PRO A 125 -0.36 -0.44 14.50
CA PRO A 125 0.39 0.13 15.61
C PRO A 125 1.56 -0.80 15.86
N PRO A 126 2.81 -0.27 15.91
CA PRO A 126 3.99 -1.12 16.01
C PRO A 126 3.73 -2.15 17.12
N PRO A 127 4.00 -3.45 16.88
CA PRO A 127 3.65 -4.49 17.83
C PRO A 127 4.14 -4.05 19.20
N ALA A 128 3.23 -4.05 20.19
CA ALA A 128 3.51 -3.51 21.51
C ALA A 128 4.88 -4.04 21.98
N PRO A 129 5.84 -3.16 22.32
CA PRO A 129 7.20 -3.58 22.54
C PRO A 129 7.25 -4.71 23.56
N ILE A 130 7.99 -5.78 23.26
CA ILE A 130 8.00 -7.00 24.08
C ILE A 130 8.38 -6.68 25.54
N TYR A 131 9.17 -5.61 25.78
CA TYR A 131 9.54 -5.14 27.12
C TYR A 131 8.39 -4.61 27.98
N GLN A 132 7.22 -4.30 27.38
CA GLN A 132 6.01 -3.91 28.12
C GLN A 132 5.29 -5.11 28.75
N ARG A 133 5.60 -6.33 28.30
CA ARG A 133 4.99 -7.54 28.84
C ARG A 133 5.70 -7.93 30.13
N TRP A 134 4.95 -8.14 31.20
CA TRP A 134 5.47 -8.53 32.53
C TRP A 134 6.48 -9.69 32.48
N TYR A 135 6.24 -10.70 31.65
CA TYR A 135 7.14 -11.86 31.55
C TYR A 135 8.48 -11.56 30.86
N PHE A 136 8.61 -10.44 30.15
CA PHE A 136 9.91 -10.04 29.61
C PHE A 136 10.90 -9.79 30.74
N TRP A 137 10.45 -9.12 31.81
CA TRP A 137 11.26 -8.87 33.00
C TRP A 137 11.56 -10.16 33.77
N THR A 138 10.68 -11.16 33.76
CA THR A 138 10.98 -12.45 34.38
C THR A 138 12.09 -13.20 33.62
N ALA A 139 12.08 -13.20 32.29
CA ALA A 139 13.14 -13.80 31.48
C ALA A 139 14.50 -13.11 31.69
N VAL A 140 14.51 -11.76 31.72
CA VAL A 140 15.74 -10.98 32.00
C VAL A 140 16.26 -11.26 33.41
N GLY A 141 15.38 -11.31 34.42
CA GLY A 141 15.76 -11.61 35.80
C GLY A 141 16.37 -13.01 35.97
N VAL A 142 15.79 -14.03 35.33
CA VAL A 142 16.32 -15.40 35.35
C VAL A 142 17.69 -15.48 34.66
N ALA A 143 17.86 -14.82 33.52
CA ALA A 143 19.13 -14.81 32.80
C ALA A 143 20.26 -14.15 33.64
N LEU A 144 19.96 -13.03 34.30
CA LEU A 144 20.91 -12.36 35.20
C LEU A 144 21.27 -13.22 36.42
N ALA A 145 20.29 -13.89 37.04
CA ALA A 145 20.53 -14.78 38.17
C ALA A 145 21.37 -16.00 37.78
N ALA A 146 21.09 -16.61 36.62
CA ALA A 146 21.89 -17.72 36.09
C ALA A 146 23.31 -17.29 35.75
N GLY A 147 23.48 -16.09 35.18
CA GLY A 147 24.80 -15.51 34.91
C GLY A 147 25.62 -15.27 36.19
N ALA A 148 24.99 -14.73 37.24
CA ALA A 148 25.62 -14.50 38.55
C ALA A 148 26.00 -15.82 39.25
N ALA A 149 25.12 -16.81 39.22
CA ALA A 149 25.40 -18.14 39.76
C ALA A 149 26.54 -18.84 39.00
N GLY A 150 26.55 -18.72 37.66
CA GLY A 150 27.62 -19.25 36.82
C GLY A 150 28.97 -18.59 37.09
N THR A 151 29.01 -17.27 37.31
CA THR A 151 30.26 -16.57 37.67
C THR A 151 30.75 -16.93 39.07
N VAL A 152 29.87 -17.04 40.07
CA VAL A 152 30.25 -17.50 41.42
C VAL A 152 30.77 -18.94 41.41
N TYR A 153 30.11 -19.83 40.66
CA TYR A 153 30.53 -21.23 40.52
C TYR A 153 31.88 -21.35 39.80
N ALA A 154 32.08 -20.60 38.73
CA ALA A 154 33.35 -20.57 38.00
C ALA A 154 34.50 -20.00 38.85
N LEU A 155 34.25 -19.00 39.70
CA LEU A 155 35.26 -18.42 40.58
C LEU A 155 35.60 -19.33 41.78
N GLY A 156 34.61 -20.05 42.34
CA GLY A 156 34.82 -21.00 43.44
C GLY A 156 35.62 -22.25 43.05
N SER A 157 35.56 -22.67 41.79
CA SER A 157 36.33 -23.81 41.27
C SER A 157 37.83 -23.52 41.09
N ARG A 158 38.27 -22.26 41.23
CA ARG A 158 39.68 -21.85 41.11
C ARG A 158 40.38 -21.58 42.44
N VAL A 159 39.87 -22.10 43.56
CA VAL A 159 40.61 -22.07 44.83
C VAL A 159 41.58 -23.26 44.86
N PRO A 160 42.91 -23.06 44.68
CA PRO A 160 43.86 -24.15 44.89
C PRO A 160 43.79 -24.61 46.34
N LYS A 161 43.75 -25.93 46.56
CA LYS A 161 43.79 -26.53 47.89
C LYS A 161 45.06 -26.06 48.60
N GLY A 162 44.91 -25.14 49.54
CA GLY A 162 45.96 -24.77 50.47
C GLY A 162 46.34 -26.00 51.29
N THR A 163 47.57 -26.47 51.10
CA THR A 163 48.26 -27.41 51.99
C THR A 163 48.34 -26.80 53.38
N LEU A 164 47.40 -27.14 54.24
CA LEU A 164 47.50 -26.91 55.68
C LEU A 164 48.33 -28.05 56.26
N GLY A 165 49.52 -27.71 56.72
CA GLY A 165 50.45 -28.63 57.39
C GLY A 165 49.78 -29.29 58.59
N THR A 166 49.79 -30.61 58.58
CA THR A 166 49.48 -31.44 59.75
C THR A 166 50.56 -31.23 60.80
N GLY A 167 50.31 -30.32 61.73
CA GLY A 167 50.95 -30.33 63.04
C GLY A 167 50.41 -31.52 63.84
N THR A 168 51.13 -32.63 63.82
CA THR A 168 50.91 -33.72 64.79
C THR A 168 51.51 -33.29 66.12
N LEU A 169 50.63 -33.03 67.09
CA LEU A 169 51.00 -33.02 68.51
C LEU A 169 51.25 -34.47 68.94
N GLN A 170 52.51 -34.80 69.21
CA GLN A 170 52.95 -35.78 70.20
C GLN A 170 54.22 -35.28 70.86
#